data_AF-A0A7Z9KSK6-F1
#
_entry.id   AF-A0A7Z9KSK6-F1
#
_cell.length_a   1.000
_cell.length_b   1.000
_cell.length_c   1.000
_cell.angle_alpha   90.00
_cell.angle_beta   90.00
_cell.angle_gamma   90.00
#
_symmetry.space_group_name_H-M   'P 1'
#
loop_
_entity.id
_entity.type
_entity.pdbx_description
1 polymer ?
#
loop_
_entity_poly.entity_id
_entity_poly.type
_entity_poly.pdbx_seq_one_letter_code
_entity_poly.pdbx_strand_id
1 'polypeptide(L)'
;MSAQIHNTFNENGFVIVSDILTHQESQLLKAEIQTLIDAAKCKATEDGQDPENVAGHDVYVGLSTQSQIFRDAVKNKKILDILQVILSPNIEFLSDKAVFKS
;
A
#
# COMPACT_ATOMS: atom_id res chain seq x y z
N MET A 1 11.46 3.38 -22.04
CA MET A 1 10.40 3.29 -21.01
C MET A 1 10.54 4.39 -19.96
N SER A 2 11.69 4.52 -19.29
CA SER A 2 11.91 5.52 -18.23
C SER A 2 11.68 6.98 -18.68
N ALA A 3 12.16 7.38 -19.85
CA ALA A 3 11.93 8.74 -20.37
C ALA A 3 10.45 9.06 -20.61
N GLN A 4 9.67 8.07 -21.05
CA GLN A 4 8.23 8.24 -21.26
C GLN A 4 7.48 8.37 -19.94
N ILE A 5 7.84 7.56 -18.93
CA ILE A 5 7.25 7.64 -17.58
C ILE A 5 7.50 9.02 -16.96
N HIS A 6 8.74 9.50 -17.02
CA HIS A 6 9.12 10.81 -16.50
C HIS A 6 8.39 11.95 -17.23
N ASN A 7 8.33 11.93 -18.56
CA ASN A 7 7.65 12.96 -19.33
C ASN A 7 6.13 12.98 -19.07
N THR A 8 5.48 11.82 -19.08
CA THR A 8 4.04 11.71 -18.77
C THR A 8 3.73 12.23 -17.37
N PHE A 9 4.58 11.94 -16.38
CA PHE A 9 4.43 12.45 -15.03
C PHE A 9 4.60 13.97 -14.97
N ASN A 10 5.62 14.53 -15.64
CA ASN A 10 5.84 15.98 -15.65
C ASN A 10 4.72 16.75 -16.34
N GLU A 11 4.09 16.16 -17.36
CA GLU A 11 2.97 16.77 -18.08
C GLU A 11 1.65 16.69 -17.30
N ASN A 12 1.36 15.54 -16.69
CA ASN A 12 0.03 15.28 -16.12
C ASN A 12 -0.02 15.35 -14.58
N GLY A 13 1.13 15.37 -13.91
CA GLY A 13 1.23 15.18 -12.45
C GLY A 13 0.98 13.74 -11.99
N PHE A 14 0.73 12.80 -12.92
CA PHE A 14 0.57 11.38 -12.64
C PHE A 14 0.98 10.52 -13.85
N VAL A 15 1.25 9.24 -13.60
CA VAL A 15 1.49 8.24 -14.64
C VAL A 15 0.88 6.90 -14.21
N ILE A 16 0.24 6.21 -15.15
CA ILE A 16 -0.31 4.87 -14.92
C ILE A 16 0.68 3.85 -15.48
N VAL A 17 1.11 2.92 -14.63
CA VAL A 17 1.97 1.80 -15.02
C VAL A 17 1.20 0.52 -14.74
N SER A 18 0.77 -0.15 -15.82
CA SER A 18 0.01 -1.39 -15.74
C SER A 18 0.90 -2.56 -15.34
N ASP A 19 0.28 -3.59 -14.75
CA ASP A 19 0.86 -4.92 -14.54
C ASP A 19 2.18 -4.94 -13.74
N ILE A 20 2.39 -3.97 -12.84
CA ILE A 20 3.55 -3.95 -11.92
C ILE A 20 3.56 -5.22 -11.06
N LEU A 21 2.39 -5.60 -10.56
CA LEU A 21 2.20 -6.80 -9.77
C LEU A 21 1.43 -7.82 -10.59
N THR A 22 1.82 -9.08 -10.45
CA THR A 22 1.04 -10.22 -10.92
C THR A 22 -0.28 -10.30 -10.16
N HIS A 23 -1.23 -11.03 -10.73
CA HIS A 23 -2.50 -11.32 -10.05
C HIS A 23 -2.26 -12.00 -8.68
N GLN A 24 -1.32 -12.95 -8.60
CA GLN A 24 -1.00 -13.64 -7.36
C GLN A 24 -0.42 -12.71 -6.29
N GLU A 25 0.56 -11.87 -6.65
CA GLU A 25 1.12 -10.86 -5.74
C GLU A 25 0.01 -9.93 -5.21
N SER A 26 -0.90 -9.51 -6.09
CA SER A 26 -2.04 -8.66 -5.72
C SER A 26 -3.01 -9.36 -4.76
N GLN A 27 -3.31 -10.64 -4.97
CA GLN A 27 -4.19 -11.40 -4.08
C GLN A 27 -3.56 -11.63 -2.70
N LEU A 28 -2.24 -11.87 -2.64
CA LEU A 28 -1.53 -12.01 -1.37
C LEU A 28 -1.61 -10.73 -0.53
N LEU A 29 -1.38 -9.56 -1.14
CA LEU A 29 -1.50 -8.28 -0.44
C LEU A 29 -2.94 -8.03 0.05
N LYS A 30 -3.95 -8.37 -0.74
CA LYS A 30 -5.36 -8.23 -0.36
C LYS A 30 -5.74 -9.13 0.81
N ALA A 31 -5.31 -10.39 0.78
CA ALA A 31 -5.57 -11.33 1.87
C ALA A 31 -4.91 -10.89 3.17
N GLU A 32 -3.68 -10.35 3.09
CA GLU A 32 -2.98 -9.81 4.25
C GLU A 32 -3.68 -8.57 4.83
N ILE A 33 -4.19 -7.66 3.98
CA ILE A 33 -4.99 -6.52 4.44
C ILE A 33 -6.19 -6.99 5.25
N GLN A 34 -6.93 -7.97 4.73
CA GLN A 34 -8.11 -8.51 5.43
C GLN A 34 -7.71 -9.12 6.78
N THR A 35 -6.63 -9.90 6.80
CA THR A 35 -6.10 -10.53 8.02
C THR A 35 -5.73 -9.49 9.08
N LEU A 36 -5.08 -8.40 8.69
CA LEU A 36 -4.69 -7.33 9.61
C LEU A 36 -5.90 -6.57 10.15
N ILE A 37 -6.88 -6.27 9.32
CA ILE A 37 -8.10 -5.57 9.73
C ILE A 37 -8.93 -6.45 10.68
N ASP A 38 -9.10 -7.74 10.36
CA ASP A 38 -9.83 -8.68 11.20
C ASP A 38 -9.14 -8.85 12.57
N ALA A 39 -7.81 -9.00 12.59
CA ALA A 39 -7.05 -9.07 13.83
C ALA A 39 -7.19 -7.78 14.67
N ALA A 40 -7.18 -6.61 14.02
CA ALA A 40 -7.39 -5.34 14.71
C ALA A 40 -8.81 -5.21 15.28
N LYS A 41 -9.84 -5.67 14.55
CA LYS A 41 -11.24 -5.73 15.03
C LYS A 41 -11.40 -6.67 16.23
N CYS A 42 -10.80 -7.85 16.19
CA CYS A 42 -10.79 -8.78 17.31
C CYS A 42 -10.15 -8.13 18.55
N LYS A 43 -8.97 -7.52 18.38
CA LYS A 43 -8.29 -6.83 19.49
C LYS A 43 -9.09 -5.67 20.06
N ALA A 44 -9.72 -4.86 19.21
CA ALA A 44 -10.60 -3.79 19.67
C ALA A 44 -11.74 -4.34 20.54
N THR A 45 -12.34 -5.47 20.14
CA THR A 45 -13.38 -6.14 20.91
C THR A 45 -12.85 -6.63 22.26
N GLU A 46 -11.67 -7.24 22.31
CA GLU A 46 -11.00 -7.68 23.55
C GLU A 46 -10.70 -6.51 24.50
N ASP A 47 -10.33 -5.35 23.94
CA ASP A 47 -10.04 -4.12 24.66
C ASP A 47 -11.32 -3.33 25.05
N GLY A 48 -12.51 -3.87 24.78
CA GLY A 48 -13.81 -3.22 25.08
C GLY A 48 -14.13 -2.02 24.20
N GLN A 49 -13.49 -1.92 23.04
CA GLN A 49 -13.72 -0.91 22.01
C GLN A 49 -14.69 -1.44 20.94
N ASP A 50 -15.36 -0.53 20.24
CA ASP A 50 -16.22 -0.90 19.12
C ASP A 50 -15.35 -1.27 17.89
N PRO A 51 -15.43 -2.51 17.37
CA PRO A 51 -14.67 -2.94 16.20
C PRO A 51 -15.03 -2.18 14.92
N GLU A 52 -16.19 -1.52 14.83
CA GLU A 52 -16.53 -0.68 13.67
C GLU A 52 -15.70 0.61 13.63
N ASN A 53 -15.14 1.04 14.75
CA ASN A 53 -14.18 2.14 14.77
C ASN A 53 -12.82 1.72 14.16
N VAL A 54 -12.53 0.42 14.07
CA VAL A 54 -11.35 -0.09 13.38
C VAL A 54 -11.57 0.10 11.88
N ALA A 55 -10.89 1.11 11.36
CA ALA A 55 -10.99 1.56 9.97
C ALA A 55 -12.36 2.15 9.57
N GLY A 56 -13.09 2.74 10.53
CA GLY A 56 -14.43 3.32 10.32
C GLY A 56 -14.56 4.49 9.34
N HIS A 57 -13.50 4.85 8.61
CA HIS A 57 -13.51 5.83 7.51
C HIS A 57 -12.99 5.24 6.20
N ASP A 58 -13.21 3.93 6.01
CA ASP A 58 -12.69 3.14 4.90
C ASP A 58 -11.15 3.17 4.74
N VAL A 59 -10.43 3.50 5.82
CA VAL A 59 -8.98 3.65 5.83
C VAL A 59 -8.38 2.93 7.04
N TYR A 60 -7.41 2.07 6.78
CA TYR A 60 -6.59 1.41 7.80
C TYR A 60 -5.11 1.75 7.57
N VAL A 61 -4.47 2.41 8.52
CA VAL A 61 -3.11 2.97 8.39
C VAL A 61 -2.07 2.07 9.07
N GLY A 62 -0.86 1.99 8.50
CA GLY A 62 0.27 1.32 9.12
C GLY A 62 0.25 -0.20 8.92
N LEU A 63 0.09 -0.65 7.67
CA LEU A 63 0.15 -2.07 7.34
C LEU A 63 1.58 -2.59 7.57
N SER A 64 2.60 -1.85 7.13
CA SER A 64 4.02 -2.23 7.26
C SER A 64 4.51 -2.28 8.71
N THR A 65 3.85 -1.56 9.63
CA THR A 65 4.21 -1.65 11.06
C THR A 65 3.77 -3.00 11.66
N GLN A 66 2.72 -3.61 11.09
CA GLN A 66 2.13 -4.86 11.59
C GLN A 66 2.53 -6.09 10.76
N SER A 67 2.87 -5.94 9.48
CA SER A 67 3.06 -7.08 8.56
C SER A 67 4.42 -7.09 7.87
N GLN A 68 5.05 -8.27 7.84
CA GLN A 68 6.28 -8.47 7.06
C GLN A 68 6.02 -8.40 5.56
N ILE A 69 4.87 -8.88 5.09
CA ILE A 69 4.47 -8.82 3.68
C ILE A 69 4.44 -7.36 3.22
N PHE A 70 3.88 -6.46 4.04
CA PHE A 70 3.88 -5.03 3.71
C PHE A 70 5.25 -4.37 3.84
N ARG A 71 6.09 -4.78 4.81
CA ARG A 71 7.49 -4.32 4.86
C ARG A 71 8.29 -4.70 3.62
N ASP A 72 8.03 -5.88 3.05
CA ASP A 72 8.66 -6.34 1.82
C ASP A 72 8.07 -5.64 0.60
N ALA A 73 6.76 -5.39 0.59
CA ALA A 73 6.08 -4.66 -0.48
C ALA A 73 6.59 -3.21 -0.62
N VAL A 74 6.87 -2.52 0.49
CA VAL A 74 7.51 -1.18 0.50
C VAL A 74 8.87 -1.19 -0.20
N LYS A 75 9.59 -2.31 -0.13
CA LYS A 75 10.90 -2.51 -0.75
C LYS A 75 10.82 -3.15 -2.13
N ASN A 76 9.62 -3.30 -2.70
CA ASN A 76 9.43 -3.99 -3.96
C ASN A 76 10.18 -3.26 -5.08
N LYS A 77 11.17 -3.96 -5.67
CA LYS A 77 12.04 -3.38 -6.70
C LYS A 77 11.26 -2.89 -7.93
N LYS A 78 10.18 -3.57 -8.33
CA LYS A 78 9.35 -3.17 -9.48
C LYS A 78 8.69 -1.81 -9.23
N ILE A 79 8.28 -1.53 -7.99
CA ILE A 79 7.70 -0.24 -7.60
C ILE A 79 8.82 0.82 -7.48
N LEU A 80 9.90 0.49 -6.76
CA LEU A 80 10.99 1.44 -6.53
C LEU A 80 11.70 1.87 -7.82
N ASP A 81 11.89 0.96 -8.78
CA ASP A 81 12.52 1.29 -10.07
C ASP A 81 11.67 2.31 -10.85
N ILE A 82 10.33 2.27 -10.73
CA ILE A 82 9.42 3.28 -11.31
C ILE A 82 9.49 4.61 -10.54
N LEU A 83 9.44 4.55 -9.21
CA LEU A 83 9.49 5.76 -8.38
C LEU A 83 10.81 6.51 -8.53
N GLN A 84 11.95 5.82 -8.69
CA GLN A 84 13.26 6.46 -8.89
C GLN A 84 13.32 7.27 -10.19
N VAL A 85 12.61 6.83 -11.23
CA VAL A 85 12.50 7.58 -12.49
C VAL A 85 11.75 8.91 -12.28
N ILE A 86 10.85 8.98 -11.31
CA ILE A 86 9.97 10.14 -11.05
C ILE A 86 10.54 11.06 -9.97
N LEU A 87 11.03 10.51 -8.86
CA LEU A 87 11.33 11.23 -7.61
C LEU A 87 12.83 11.42 -7.35
N SER A 88 13.71 10.92 -8.23
CA SER A 88 15.17 10.85 -8.05
C SER A 88 15.62 9.78 -7.02
N PRO A 89 16.93 9.50 -6.86
CA PRO A 89 17.40 8.23 -6.26
C PRO A 89 17.16 8.08 -4.75
N ASN A 90 16.89 9.16 -4.02
CA ASN A 90 16.77 9.14 -2.56
C ASN A 90 15.30 9.20 -2.15
N ILE A 91 14.65 8.04 -2.09
CA ILE A 91 13.24 7.90 -1.71
C ILE A 91 13.15 7.42 -0.28
N GLU A 92 12.35 8.11 0.53
CA GLU A 92 12.00 7.69 1.88
C GLU A 92 10.54 7.20 1.93
N PHE A 93 10.33 6.08 2.61
CA PHE A 93 8.99 5.58 2.88
C PHE A 93 8.47 6.18 4.18
N LEU A 94 7.34 6.89 4.10
CA LEU A 94 6.74 7.57 5.27
C LEU A 94 5.61 6.77 5.91
N SER A 95 4.69 6.23 5.11
CA SER A 95 3.50 5.54 5.60
C SER A 95 2.83 4.73 4.51
N ASP A 96 2.09 3.69 4.90
CA ASP A 96 1.13 2.99 4.07
C ASP A 96 -0.27 2.98 4.70
N LYS A 97 -1.26 2.72 3.85
CA LYS A 97 -2.65 2.56 4.25
C LYS A 97 -3.38 1.67 3.27
N ALA A 98 -4.30 0.85 3.78
CA ALA A 98 -5.36 0.27 2.99
C ALA A 98 -6.50 1.30 2.90
N VAL A 99 -6.95 1.56 1.68
CA VAL A 99 -8.17 2.33 1.43
C VAL A 99 -9.14 1.39 0.75
N PHE A 100 -10.34 1.27 1.28
CA PHE A 100 -11.42 0.49 0.70
C PHE A 100 -12.62 1.39 0.45
N LYS A 101 -13.67 0.83 -0.15
CA LYS A 101 -14.96 1.49 -0.29
C LYS A 101 -16.00 0.48 0.13
N SER A 102 -16.87 0.89 1.04
CA SER A 102 -18.06 0.16 1.46
C SER A 102 -19.19 0.27 0.43
#